data_AF-A0A7C6WPV0-F1
#
_entry.id   AF-A0A7C6WPV0-F1
#
_cell.length_a   1.000
_cell.length_b   1.000
_cell.length_c   1.000
_cell.angle_alpha   90.00
_cell.angle_beta   90.00
_cell.angle_gamma   90.00
#
_symmetry.space_group_name_H-M   'P 1'
#
loop_
_entity.id
_entity.type
_entity.pdbx_description
1 polymer ?
#
loop_
_entity_poly.entity_id
_entity_poly.type
_entity_poly.pdbx_seq_one_letter_code
_entity_poly.pdbx_strand_id
1 'polypeptide(L)'
;KPDGSPFNVGIQMPYADRNETIAAMEISDMSVVSSGIYERYVTIEGKSYHHILDPKTGYSFENNLISVTIISPYSVDGDGLSTTTFALGLDKGMELIDGLPDTYAIFITDDYKLHYSKGFEEAIKIIK
;
A
#
# COMPACT_ATOMS: atom_id res chain seq x y z
N LYS A 1 15.24 -2.67 15.99
CA LYS A 1 16.69 -2.36 15.85
C LYS A 1 17.47 -3.01 17.01
N PRO A 2 18.82 -3.15 16.96
CA PRO A 2 19.59 -3.80 18.05
C PRO A 2 19.38 -3.18 19.44
N ASP A 3 18.95 -1.92 19.50
CA ASP A 3 18.63 -1.16 20.71
C ASP A 3 17.15 -1.28 21.16
N GLY A 4 16.35 -2.09 20.48
CA GLY A 4 14.91 -2.23 20.75
C GLY A 4 14.05 -1.07 20.24
N SER A 5 14.62 -0.06 19.58
CA SER A 5 13.82 1.02 19.00
C SER A 5 13.06 0.56 17.73
N PRO A 6 11.89 1.16 17.44
CA PRO A 6 11.13 0.88 16.23
C PRO A 6 11.95 1.14 14.97
N PHE A 7 11.68 0.39 13.90
CA PHE A 7 12.20 0.70 12.57
C PHE A 7 11.48 1.90 11.99
N ASN A 8 12.20 2.77 11.26
CA ASN A 8 11.59 3.85 10.51
C ASN A 8 11.37 3.31 9.10
N VAL A 9 10.11 3.05 8.75
CA VAL A 9 9.74 2.50 7.45
C VAL A 9 9.14 3.63 6.60
N GLY A 10 9.75 3.88 5.45
CA GLY A 10 9.27 4.88 4.50
C GLY A 10 8.32 4.27 3.48
N ILE A 11 7.25 5.00 3.16
CA ILE A 11 6.41 4.71 1.99
C ILE A 11 6.92 5.56 0.84
N GLN A 12 7.35 4.89 -0.23
CA GLN A 12 7.93 5.56 -1.40
C GLN A 12 6.93 6.54 -2.00
N MET A 13 7.43 7.73 -2.38
CA MET A 13 6.67 8.68 -3.17
C MET A 13 6.48 8.11 -4.59
N PRO A 14 5.24 7.88 -5.05
CA PRO A 14 5.03 7.31 -6.37
C PRO A 14 5.65 8.17 -7.47
N TYR A 15 6.28 7.50 -8.45
CA TYR A 15 6.94 8.12 -9.60
C TYR A 15 8.12 9.07 -9.29
N ALA A 16 8.52 9.21 -8.02
CA ALA A 16 9.73 9.92 -7.62
C ALA A 16 10.95 8.98 -7.57
N ASP A 17 12.13 9.55 -7.34
CA ASP A 17 13.35 8.79 -7.12
C ASP A 17 13.21 7.88 -5.88
N ARG A 18 13.89 6.73 -5.89
CA ARG A 18 13.76 5.65 -4.88
C ARG A 18 13.97 6.08 -3.42
N ASN A 19 14.57 7.25 -3.18
CA ASN A 19 14.86 7.75 -1.84
C ASN A 19 13.85 8.79 -1.35
N GLU A 20 12.86 9.14 -2.17
CA GLU A 20 11.79 10.05 -1.79
C GLU A 20 10.62 9.28 -1.18
N THR A 21 10.15 9.75 -0.03
CA THR A 21 9.03 9.16 0.70
C THR A 21 7.88 10.14 0.79
N ILE A 22 6.66 9.63 0.61
CA ILE A 22 5.43 10.41 0.83
C ILE A 22 5.01 10.39 2.30
N ALA A 23 5.30 9.30 3.00
CA ALA A 23 5.06 9.14 4.43
C ALA A 23 6.17 8.29 5.06
N ALA A 24 6.34 8.38 6.37
CA ALA A 24 7.17 7.46 7.12
C ALA A 24 6.55 7.13 8.48
N MET A 25 6.82 5.92 8.98
CA MET A 25 6.20 5.40 10.20
C MET A 25 7.22 4.67 11.09
N GLU A 26 6.97 4.68 12.40
CA GLU A 26 7.67 3.84 13.38
C GLU A 26 6.96 2.48 13.49
N ILE A 27 7.70 1.40 13.22
CA ILE A 27 7.18 0.02 13.19
C ILE A 27 7.99 -0.88 14.10
N SER A 28 7.29 -1.62 14.96
CA SER A 28 7.84 -2.67 15.82
C SER A 28 7.02 -3.94 15.65
N ASP A 29 7.70 -5.08 15.45
CA ASP A 29 7.09 -6.43 15.42
C ASP A 29 5.90 -6.60 14.44
N MET A 30 5.89 -5.81 13.36
CA MET A 30 4.92 -5.92 12.27
C MET A 30 5.63 -5.93 10.91
N SER A 31 4.97 -6.52 9.91
CA SER A 31 5.35 -6.44 8.51
C SER A 31 4.72 -5.21 7.84
N VAL A 32 5.40 -4.70 6.81
CA VAL A 32 4.91 -3.64 5.93
C VAL A 32 5.11 -4.09 4.48
N VAL A 33 4.03 -4.26 3.73
CA VAL A 33 4.06 -4.76 2.34
C VAL A 33 3.26 -3.84 1.44
N SER A 34 3.79 -3.53 0.26
CA SER A 34 3.16 -2.60 -0.69
C SER A 34 2.96 -3.24 -2.06
N SER A 35 1.79 -3.02 -2.65
CA SER A 35 1.51 -3.26 -4.07
C SER A 35 1.29 -1.91 -4.75
N GLY A 36 2.07 -1.60 -5.79
CA GLY A 36 2.02 -0.31 -6.48
C GLY A 36 2.26 -0.40 -7.98
N ILE A 37 1.63 0.51 -8.72
CA ILE A 37 1.62 0.47 -10.20
C ILE A 37 2.90 1.04 -10.84
N TYR A 38 3.69 1.80 -10.07
CA TYR A 38 4.93 2.44 -10.52
C TYR A 38 6.15 1.50 -10.46
N GLU A 39 6.02 0.32 -9.85
CA GLU A 39 7.13 -0.64 -9.72
C GLU A 39 7.45 -1.36 -11.04
N ARG A 40 6.41 -1.81 -11.76
CA ARG A 40 6.55 -2.54 -13.03
C ARG A 40 5.37 -2.19 -13.94
N TYR A 41 5.67 -1.49 -15.02
CA TYR A 41 4.71 -1.09 -16.03
C TYR A 41 5.37 -0.99 -17.41
N VAL A 42 4.54 -0.96 -18.45
CA VAL A 42 4.94 -0.73 -19.85
C VAL A 42 4.00 0.30 -20.47
N THR A 43 4.55 1.19 -21.30
CA THR A 43 3.76 2.16 -22.07
C THR A 43 3.65 1.69 -23.51
N ILE A 44 2.41 1.50 -23.99
CA ILE A 44 2.10 1.10 -25.36
C ILE A 44 1.15 2.14 -25.93
N GLU A 45 1.53 2.77 -27.05
CA GLU A 45 0.71 3.79 -27.74
C GLU A 45 0.23 4.93 -26.82
N GLY A 46 1.06 5.31 -25.86
CA GLY A 46 0.75 6.39 -24.89
C GLY A 46 -0.14 5.96 -23.72
N LYS A 47 -0.61 4.71 -23.67
CA LYS A 47 -1.31 4.14 -22.52
C LYS A 47 -0.36 3.30 -21.66
N SER A 48 -0.44 3.48 -20.34
CA SER A 48 0.39 2.75 -19.37
C SER A 48 -0.33 1.52 -18.85
N TYR A 49 0.37 0.39 -18.77
CA TYR A 49 -0.13 -0.90 -18.27
C TYR A 49 0.80 -1.43 -17.18
N HIS A 50 0.29 -1.63 -15.97
CA HIS A 50 1.04 -2.18 -14.84
C HIS A 50 0.78 -3.67 -14.62
N HIS A 51 1.68 -4.32 -13.89
CA HIS A 51 1.69 -5.76 -13.65
C HIS A 51 0.60 -6.32 -12.72
N ILE A 52 -0.25 -5.45 -12.13
CA ILE A 52 -1.35 -5.89 -11.26
C ILE A 52 -2.59 -6.04 -12.14
N LEU A 53 -2.88 -7.28 -12.53
CA LEU A 53 -3.85 -7.60 -13.56
C LEU A 53 -5.21 -7.95 -12.97
N ASP A 54 -6.27 -7.46 -13.60
CA ASP A 54 -7.64 -7.90 -13.36
C ASP A 54 -7.82 -9.30 -13.96
N PRO A 55 -8.07 -10.33 -13.14
CA PRO A 55 -8.26 -11.70 -13.64
C PRO A 55 -9.50 -11.85 -14.54
N LYS A 56 -10.44 -10.90 -14.52
CA LYS A 56 -11.63 -10.94 -15.39
C LYS A 56 -11.34 -10.48 -16.80
N THR A 57 -10.41 -9.54 -16.97
CA THR A 57 -10.15 -8.90 -18.28
C THR A 57 -8.78 -9.27 -18.85
N GLY A 58 -7.83 -9.67 -17.99
CA GLY A 58 -6.42 -9.86 -18.35
C GLY A 58 -5.64 -8.55 -18.50
N TYR A 59 -6.28 -7.39 -18.31
CA TYR A 59 -5.63 -6.08 -18.36
C TYR A 59 -5.31 -5.57 -16.96
N SER A 60 -4.49 -4.53 -16.87
CA SER A 60 -4.22 -3.82 -15.61
C SER A 60 -5.50 -3.24 -15.02
N PHE A 61 -5.58 -3.18 -13.68
CA PHE A 61 -6.69 -2.49 -13.01
C PHE A 61 -6.72 -0.99 -13.33
N GLU A 62 -7.91 -0.42 -13.49
CA GLU A 62 -8.15 1.02 -13.66
C GLU A 62 -9.13 1.49 -12.58
N ASN A 63 -8.62 1.77 -11.37
CA ASN A 63 -9.45 2.06 -10.19
C ASN A 63 -8.96 3.22 -9.32
N ASN A 64 -8.19 4.14 -9.92
CA ASN A 64 -7.63 5.36 -9.31
C ASN A 64 -6.67 5.11 -8.13
N LEU A 65 -6.26 3.87 -7.86
CA LEU A 65 -5.21 3.57 -6.89
C LEU A 65 -3.84 3.56 -7.57
N ILE A 66 -2.88 4.23 -6.95
CA ILE A 66 -1.47 4.16 -7.30
C ILE A 66 -0.80 3.02 -6.51
N SER A 67 -1.08 2.93 -5.21
CA SER A 67 -0.55 1.87 -4.37
C SER A 67 -1.40 1.61 -3.14
N VAL A 68 -1.20 0.43 -2.56
CA VAL A 68 -1.72 0.06 -1.24
C VAL A 68 -0.58 -0.52 -0.42
N THR A 69 -0.43 -0.04 0.80
CA THR A 69 0.49 -0.59 1.80
C THR A 69 -0.30 -1.22 2.93
N ILE A 70 0.00 -2.48 3.26
CA ILE A 70 -0.57 -3.21 4.39
C ILE A 70 0.45 -3.35 5.50
N ILE A 71 0.01 -3.05 6.72
CA ILE A 71 0.75 -3.25 7.97
C ILE A 71 0.03 -4.38 8.70
N SER A 72 0.74 -5.47 9.02
CA SER A 72 0.13 -6.67 9.62
C SER A 72 1.15 -7.48 10.42
N PRO A 73 0.71 -8.38 11.32
CA PRO A 73 1.63 -9.22 12.10
C PRO A 73 2.46 -10.17 11.23
N TYR A 74 1.90 -10.65 10.11
CA TYR A 74 2.54 -11.63 9.24
C TYR A 74 2.69 -11.11 7.82
N SER A 75 3.91 -11.16 7.29
CA SER A 75 4.20 -10.64 5.94
C SER A 75 3.45 -11.37 4.82
N VAL A 76 3.08 -12.64 5.02
CA VAL A 76 2.29 -13.40 4.03
C VAL A 76 0.88 -12.84 3.89
N ASP A 77 0.29 -12.38 5.00
CA ASP A 77 -1.02 -11.74 5.00
C ASP A 77 -0.89 -10.38 4.32
N GLY A 78 0.14 -9.60 4.67
CA GLY A 78 0.42 -8.31 4.02
C GLY A 78 0.54 -8.40 2.50
N ASP A 79 1.25 -9.40 1.98
CA ASP A 79 1.46 -9.62 0.54
C ASP A 79 0.17 -10.04 -0.20
N GLY A 80 -0.60 -10.94 0.39
CA GLY A 80 -1.90 -11.33 -0.17
C GLY A 80 -2.93 -10.20 -0.11
N LEU A 81 -2.97 -9.47 1.01
CA LEU A 81 -3.91 -8.38 1.24
C LEU A 81 -3.60 -7.18 0.36
N SER A 82 -2.34 -6.75 0.21
CA SER A 82 -2.01 -5.55 -0.57
C SER A 82 -2.51 -5.65 -2.01
N THR A 83 -2.37 -6.84 -2.62
CA THR A 83 -2.87 -7.11 -3.97
C THR A 83 -4.38 -7.26 -4.01
N THR A 84 -4.97 -7.91 -3.00
CA THR A 84 -6.43 -8.10 -2.90
C THR A 84 -7.16 -6.76 -2.72
N THR A 85 -6.69 -5.91 -1.81
CA THR A 85 -7.27 -4.58 -1.57
C THR A 85 -7.05 -3.66 -2.75
N PHE A 86 -5.89 -3.75 -3.43
CA PHE A 86 -5.68 -3.04 -4.69
C PHE A 86 -6.74 -3.44 -5.71
N ALA A 87 -7.00 -4.74 -5.89
CA ALA A 87 -8.01 -5.24 -6.82
C ALA A 87 -9.45 -4.83 -6.44
N LEU A 88 -9.76 -4.76 -5.15
CA LEU A 88 -11.08 -4.36 -4.64
C LEU A 88 -11.35 -2.85 -4.81
N GLY A 89 -10.31 -2.03 -4.93
CA GLY A 89 -10.40 -0.58 -4.93
C GLY A 89 -10.52 0.01 -3.51
N LEU A 90 -10.52 1.34 -3.41
CA LEU A 90 -10.45 2.06 -2.14
C LEU A 90 -11.55 1.65 -1.14
N ASP A 91 -12.82 1.79 -1.50
CA ASP A 91 -13.93 1.61 -0.56
C ASP A 91 -14.03 0.18 -0.01
N LYS A 92 -14.00 -0.82 -0.91
CA LYS A 92 -14.11 -2.24 -0.54
C LYS A 92 -12.82 -2.77 0.08
N GLY A 93 -11.67 -2.26 -0.35
CA GLY A 93 -10.40 -2.55 0.29
C GLY A 93 -10.37 -2.04 1.72
N MET A 94 -10.87 -0.83 1.95
CA MET A 94 -11.01 -0.25 3.29
C MET A 94 -11.94 -1.09 4.17
N GLU A 95 -13.12 -1.45 3.67
CA GLU A 95 -14.09 -2.30 4.39
C GLU A 95 -13.48 -3.65 4.78
N LEU A 96 -12.71 -4.27 3.88
CA LEU A 96 -12.03 -5.53 4.18
C LEU A 96 -11.02 -5.37 5.32
N ILE A 97 -10.15 -4.37 5.25
CA ILE A 97 -9.09 -4.16 6.25
C ILE A 97 -9.67 -3.76 7.60
N ASP A 98 -10.68 -2.89 7.63
CA ASP A 98 -11.35 -2.47 8.87
C ASP A 98 -12.03 -3.64 9.61
N GLY A 99 -12.30 -4.75 8.91
CA GLY A 99 -12.84 -5.98 9.48
C GLY A 99 -11.79 -6.95 10.05
N LEU A 100 -10.50 -6.68 9.87
CA LEU A 100 -9.40 -7.55 10.30
C LEU A 100 -8.71 -7.00 11.56
N PRO A 101 -8.44 -7.84 12.56
CA PRO A 101 -7.73 -7.41 13.76
C PRO A 101 -6.26 -7.12 13.44
N ASP A 102 -5.72 -6.09 14.10
CA ASP A 102 -4.30 -5.72 14.06
C ASP A 102 -3.72 -5.56 12.64
N THR A 103 -4.58 -5.25 11.67
CA THR A 103 -4.23 -5.10 10.26
C THR A 103 -4.65 -3.71 9.81
N TYR A 104 -3.73 -2.99 9.20
CA TYR A 104 -3.94 -1.61 8.81
C TYR A 104 -3.50 -1.38 7.36
N ALA A 105 -4.08 -0.36 6.73
CA ALA A 105 -3.79 -0.04 5.34
C ALA A 105 -3.59 1.46 5.12
N ILE A 106 -2.74 1.76 4.14
CA ILE A 106 -2.61 3.07 3.52
C ILE A 106 -2.90 2.89 2.03
N PHE A 107 -3.89 3.60 1.52
CA PHE A 107 -4.17 3.70 0.09
C PHE A 107 -3.64 5.04 -0.42
N ILE A 108 -2.98 5.02 -1.57
CA ILE A 108 -2.55 6.23 -2.28
C ILE A 108 -3.34 6.29 -3.59
N THR A 109 -4.12 7.35 -3.76
CA THR A 109 -4.91 7.60 -4.97
C THR A 109 -4.11 8.38 -6.01
N ASP A 110 -4.61 8.43 -7.24
CA ASP A 110 -4.00 9.13 -8.38
C ASP A 110 -3.85 10.65 -8.21
N ASP A 111 -4.58 11.24 -7.26
CA ASP A 111 -4.42 12.62 -6.78
C ASP A 111 -3.42 12.75 -5.59
N TYR A 112 -2.65 11.70 -5.32
CA TYR A 112 -1.63 11.59 -4.27
C TYR A 112 -2.16 11.74 -2.83
N LYS A 113 -3.48 11.58 -2.62
CA LYS A 113 -4.02 11.56 -1.26
C LYS A 113 -3.76 10.22 -0.59
N LEU A 114 -3.45 10.30 0.70
CA LEU A 114 -3.31 9.15 1.58
C LEU A 114 -4.65 8.91 2.28
N HIS A 115 -5.13 7.67 2.23
CA HIS A 115 -6.30 7.22 2.94
C HIS A 115 -5.90 6.10 3.90
N TYR A 116 -6.19 6.29 5.18
CA TYR A 116 -5.82 5.35 6.24
C TYR A 116 -7.02 4.52 6.67
N SER A 117 -6.79 3.24 6.99
CA SER A 117 -7.80 2.38 7.60
C SER A 117 -8.16 2.83 9.01
N LYS A 118 -9.30 2.35 9.49
CA LYS A 118 -9.76 2.62 10.86
C LYS A 118 -8.70 2.12 11.86
N GLY A 119 -8.45 2.92 12.91
CA GLY A 119 -7.50 2.54 13.96
C GLY A 119 -6.03 2.76 13.58
N PHE A 120 -5.73 3.17 12.34
CA PHE A 120 -4.36 3.31 11.86
C PHE A 120 -3.57 4.32 12.68
N GLU A 121 -4.09 5.55 12.83
CA GLU A 121 -3.37 6.64 13.48
C GLU A 121 -3.20 6.42 14.99
N GLU A 122 -4.09 5.64 15.61
CA GLU A 122 -3.97 5.22 17.00
C GLU A 122 -2.92 4.12 17.20
N ALA A 123 -2.78 3.21 16.22
CA ALA A 123 -1.89 2.07 16.31
C ALA A 123 -0.48 2.35 15.78
N ILE A 124 -0.35 3.18 14.76
CA ILE A 124 0.88 3.40 14.00
C ILE A 124 1.28 4.87 14.05
N LYS A 125 2.48 5.12 14.58
CA LYS A 125 3.02 6.48 14.68
C LYS A 125 3.63 6.92 13.36
N ILE A 126 2.97 7.87 12.70
CA ILE A 126 3.48 8.59 11.54
C ILE A 126 4.55 9.60 12.00
N ILE A 127 5.68 9.63 11.31
CA ILE A 127 6.84 10.50 11.60
C ILE A 127 7.21 11.43 10.43
N LYS A 128 6.51 11.32 9.31
CA LYS A 128 6.56 12.22 8.15
C LYS A 128 5.24 12.16 7.42
#